data_AF-A0A9D7H503-F1
#
_entry.id   AF-A0A9D7H503-F1
#
_cell.length_a   1.000
_cell.length_b   1.000
_cell.length_c   1.000
_cell.angle_alpha   90.00
_cell.angle_beta   90.00
_cell.angle_gamma   90.00
#
_symmetry.space_group_name_H-M   'P 1'
#
loop_
_entity.id
_entity.type
_entity.pdbx_description
1 polymer ?
#
loop_
_entity_poly.entity_id
_entity_poly.type
_entity_poly.pdbx_seq_one_letter_code
_entity_poly.pdbx_strand_id
1 'polypeptide(L)'
;MRVLALFAILPCLLACRTPTKDEPKEAPASPQANAVPAPLTTLPTKIGAAPAIGDAGPPPELARPQTSLPADTSLRDGPGYTLTVALRFPEAPGILRGDLPQATLEAARRRVEPSLAVELGPQRAKLTLKGRAHLLSEGTELRLRSDFYGGALVTDGGSVYRVLVPGTLRALFNDRRLDVGPLTPAEIALGGEGARRLGYRTRKVEVWTRAAKASFELAKVQDAGEGGVLLCRFLLDWMSAAPATPLCQDGEVPLHAELHWTPRGVLVFDAVSIARRLDMPAASLAAPPAASRFSTEPLPREGGALFLSPQEILALRPGGETARLVLQNGGDEVRMAWLDGVPFGWVAPGGRVEITQLPKGKIGVEWRTFLDDADKVPLQSLTLPAASDASGADAGL
;
A
#
# COMPACT_ATOMS: atom_id res chain seq x y z
N MET A 1 6.13 92.92 3.20
CA MET A 1 6.26 92.65 1.75
C MET A 1 5.44 91.41 1.46
N ARG A 2 4.17 91.53 1.02
CA ARG A 2 3.69 91.70 -0.37
C ARG A 2 4.18 90.54 -1.27
N VAL A 3 3.36 89.74 -1.98
CA VAL A 3 1.94 89.83 -2.36
C VAL A 3 1.42 88.44 -2.82
N LEU A 4 0.11 88.23 -2.60
CA LEU A 4 -0.82 87.23 -3.12
C LEU A 4 -0.91 87.13 -4.67
N ALA A 5 -1.40 86.00 -5.20
CA ALA A 5 -2.47 85.86 -6.23
C ALA A 5 -2.28 84.56 -7.05
N LEU A 6 -3.22 83.61 -7.13
CA LEU A 6 -4.64 83.56 -7.58
C LEU A 6 -4.79 83.02 -9.03
N PHE A 7 -5.49 81.87 -9.12
CA PHE A 7 -6.51 81.45 -10.12
C PHE A 7 -6.30 81.53 -11.64
N ALA A 8 -6.59 80.41 -12.34
CA ALA A 8 -7.64 80.21 -13.38
C ALA A 8 -7.34 78.93 -14.22
N ILE A 9 -8.14 77.85 -14.20
CA ILE A 9 -9.36 77.52 -15.00
C ILE A 9 -9.12 77.18 -16.50
N LEU A 10 -9.32 75.88 -16.82
CA LEU A 10 -9.89 75.17 -18.01
C LEU A 10 -9.74 75.74 -19.46
N PRO A 11 -9.55 74.89 -20.51
CA PRO A 11 -10.68 74.14 -21.09
C PRO A 11 -10.40 72.67 -21.51
N CYS A 12 -11.47 71.87 -21.50
CA CYS A 12 -11.59 70.56 -22.13
C CYS A 12 -11.38 70.61 -23.65
N LEU A 13 -10.67 69.63 -24.22
CA LEU A 13 -11.00 69.10 -25.55
C LEU A 13 -10.80 67.57 -25.62
N LEU A 14 -11.91 66.94 -25.98
CA LEU A 14 -12.16 65.55 -26.30
C LEU A 14 -11.14 64.93 -27.27
N ALA A 15 -10.67 63.73 -26.95
CA ALA A 15 -10.33 62.70 -27.95
C ALA A 15 -10.47 61.30 -27.33
N CYS A 16 -11.70 60.80 -27.25
CA CYS A 16 -11.99 59.38 -27.05
C CYS A 16 -11.50 58.59 -28.27
N ARG A 17 -10.32 57.97 -28.20
CA ARG A 17 -9.97 56.86 -29.10
C ARG A 17 -10.62 55.60 -28.55
N THR A 18 -11.68 55.16 -29.20
CA THR A 18 -12.24 53.81 -29.05
C THR A 18 -11.18 52.78 -29.44
N PRO A 19 -10.78 51.84 -28.57
CA PRO A 19 -10.10 50.65 -29.03
C PRO A 19 -11.10 49.81 -29.82
N THR A 20 -10.77 49.55 -31.08
CA THR A 20 -11.41 48.53 -31.91
C THR A 20 -11.41 47.22 -31.14
N LYS A 21 -12.61 46.72 -30.89
CA LYS A 21 -12.86 45.39 -30.35
C LYS A 21 -12.58 44.41 -31.48
N ASP A 22 -11.32 43.96 -31.59
CA ASP A 22 -11.00 42.79 -32.39
C ASP A 22 -11.73 41.61 -31.76
N GLU A 23 -12.78 41.14 -32.44
CA GLU A 23 -13.37 39.85 -32.14
C GLU A 23 -12.28 38.79 -32.25
N PRO A 24 -12.09 37.95 -31.21
CA PRO A 24 -11.20 36.82 -31.33
C PRO A 24 -11.77 35.92 -32.42
N LYS A 25 -11.08 35.83 -33.56
CA LYS A 25 -11.28 34.77 -34.54
C LYS A 25 -11.26 33.45 -33.79
N GLU A 26 -12.40 32.75 -33.74
CA GLU A 26 -12.48 31.39 -33.23
C GLU A 26 -11.39 30.57 -33.92
N ALA A 27 -10.41 30.14 -33.15
CA ALA A 27 -9.49 29.12 -33.60
C ALA A 27 -10.33 27.90 -33.98
N PRO A 28 -10.12 27.27 -35.16
CA PRO A 28 -10.82 26.05 -35.49
C PRO A 28 -10.60 25.04 -34.37
N ALA A 29 -11.69 24.45 -33.88
CA ALA A 29 -11.66 23.49 -32.79
C ALA A 29 -10.61 22.42 -33.09
N SER A 30 -9.68 22.23 -32.15
CA SER A 30 -8.67 21.17 -32.25
C SER A 30 -9.37 19.84 -32.56
N PRO A 31 -8.91 19.04 -33.53
CA PRO A 31 -9.51 17.74 -33.83
C PRO A 31 -9.44 16.77 -32.63
N GLN A 32 -8.72 17.10 -31.55
CA GLN A 32 -8.73 16.35 -30.30
C GLN A 32 -9.85 16.76 -29.33
N ALA A 33 -10.57 17.87 -29.56
CA ALA A 33 -11.68 18.30 -28.71
C ALA A 33 -12.93 17.40 -28.84
N ASN A 34 -13.00 16.57 -29.91
CA ASN A 34 -14.03 15.57 -30.14
C ASN A 34 -13.51 14.13 -30.01
N ALA A 35 -12.32 13.93 -29.42
CA ALA A 35 -11.88 12.59 -29.06
C ALA A 35 -12.78 12.08 -27.92
N VAL A 36 -13.78 11.27 -28.27
CA VAL A 36 -14.50 10.43 -27.31
C VAL A 36 -13.42 9.70 -26.50
N PRO A 37 -13.44 9.76 -25.15
CA PRO A 37 -12.48 9.04 -24.34
C PRO A 37 -12.45 7.59 -24.81
N ALA A 38 -11.28 7.13 -25.26
CA ALA A 38 -11.09 5.72 -25.55
C ALA A 38 -11.53 4.96 -24.28
N PRO A 39 -12.42 3.96 -24.37
CA PRO A 39 -12.88 3.25 -23.20
C PRO A 39 -11.65 2.72 -22.45
N LEU A 40 -11.45 3.21 -21.21
CA LEU A 40 -10.49 2.69 -20.24
C LEU A 40 -10.98 1.33 -19.75
N THR A 41 -11.11 0.39 -20.67
CA THR A 41 -11.53 -0.99 -20.37
C THR A 41 -10.87 -1.95 -21.35
N THR A 42 -9.55 -1.88 -21.49
CA THR A 42 -8.79 -3.10 -21.80
C THR A 42 -8.56 -3.84 -20.49
N LEU A 43 -9.63 -4.39 -19.90
CA LEU A 43 -9.45 -5.55 -19.03
C LEU A 43 -8.79 -6.61 -19.92
N PRO A 44 -7.62 -7.16 -19.55
CA PRO A 44 -6.98 -8.18 -20.37
C PRO A 44 -7.93 -9.37 -20.52
N THR A 45 -8.51 -9.52 -21.70
CA THR A 45 -9.49 -10.57 -22.03
C THR A 45 -8.83 -11.95 -22.16
N LYS A 46 -7.51 -12.05 -21.95
CA LYS A 46 -6.76 -13.31 -22.01
C LYS A 46 -5.81 -13.41 -20.83
N ILE A 47 -6.37 -13.66 -19.66
CA ILE A 47 -5.62 -14.38 -18.62
C ILE A 47 -5.42 -15.78 -19.20
N GLY A 48 -4.17 -16.17 -19.44
CA GLY A 48 -3.82 -17.42 -20.12
C GLY A 48 -4.59 -18.60 -19.53
N ALA A 49 -5.32 -19.32 -20.39
CA ALA A 49 -5.98 -20.56 -19.99
C ALA A 49 -4.91 -21.55 -19.54
N ALA A 50 -4.90 -21.87 -18.25
CA ALA A 50 -4.13 -23.00 -17.74
C ALA A 50 -4.69 -24.29 -18.38
N PRO A 51 -3.86 -25.28 -18.72
CA PRO A 51 -4.35 -26.58 -19.16
C PRO A 51 -5.17 -27.21 -18.04
N ALA A 52 -6.40 -27.62 -18.36
CA ALA A 52 -7.30 -28.30 -17.44
C ALA A 52 -6.72 -29.66 -17.06
N ILE A 53 -6.16 -29.74 -15.84
CA ILE A 53 -5.88 -31.01 -15.16
C ILE A 53 -7.14 -31.33 -14.34
N GLY A 54 -7.61 -32.58 -14.45
CA GLY A 54 -8.96 -33.02 -14.08
C GLY A 54 -9.44 -32.68 -12.67
N ASP A 55 -10.77 -32.65 -12.54
CA ASP A 55 -11.59 -32.40 -11.34
C ASP A 55 -11.40 -31.06 -10.62
N ALA A 56 -10.66 -30.13 -11.22
CA ALA A 56 -10.75 -28.72 -10.86
C ALA A 56 -12.12 -28.21 -11.31
N GLY A 57 -12.89 -27.62 -10.40
CA GLY A 57 -14.18 -27.01 -10.69
C GLY A 57 -14.12 -25.92 -11.78
N PRO A 58 -15.20 -25.15 -11.98
CA PRO A 58 -15.18 -24.08 -12.98
C PRO A 58 -13.99 -23.13 -12.71
N PRO A 59 -13.33 -22.62 -13.78
CA PRO A 59 -12.22 -21.70 -13.62
C PRO A 59 -12.67 -20.45 -12.84
N PRO A 60 -11.78 -19.82 -12.05
CA PRO A 60 -12.14 -18.64 -11.27
C PRO A 60 -12.61 -17.49 -12.16
N GLU A 61 -13.66 -16.81 -11.73
CA GLU A 61 -14.18 -15.62 -12.40
C GLU A 61 -13.36 -14.37 -12.05
N LEU A 62 -13.28 -13.41 -12.96
CA LEU A 62 -12.64 -12.13 -12.64
C LEU A 62 -13.61 -11.25 -11.84
N ALA A 63 -13.20 -10.82 -10.65
CA ALA A 63 -13.95 -9.86 -9.85
C ALA A 63 -14.09 -8.53 -10.60
N ARG A 64 -15.18 -7.79 -10.37
CA ARG A 64 -15.46 -6.51 -11.03
C ARG A 64 -15.59 -5.40 -9.99
N PRO A 65 -14.89 -4.25 -10.13
CA PRO A 65 -14.84 -3.24 -9.07
C PRO A 65 -16.21 -2.63 -8.72
N GLN A 66 -17.11 -2.56 -9.71
CA GLN A 66 -18.43 -1.91 -9.60
C GLN A 66 -19.57 -2.91 -9.35
N THR A 67 -19.25 -4.17 -9.07
CA THR A 67 -20.25 -5.23 -8.87
C THR A 67 -20.02 -5.89 -7.52
N SER A 68 -21.06 -6.01 -6.71
CA SER A 68 -20.98 -6.75 -5.45
C SER A 68 -20.58 -8.20 -5.71
N LEU A 69 -19.64 -8.71 -4.92
CA LEU A 69 -19.37 -10.15 -4.88
C LEU A 69 -20.60 -10.91 -4.36
N PRO A 70 -20.91 -12.08 -4.93
CA PRO A 70 -22.02 -12.90 -4.45
C PRO A 70 -21.77 -13.35 -3.01
N ALA A 71 -22.79 -13.32 -2.16
CA ALA A 71 -22.68 -13.81 -0.80
C ALA A 71 -22.37 -15.31 -0.77
N ASP A 72 -21.65 -15.75 0.26
CA ASP A 72 -21.40 -17.16 0.48
C ASP A 72 -22.67 -17.85 1.01
N THR A 73 -23.20 -18.84 0.30
CA THR A 73 -24.49 -19.48 0.61
C THR A 73 -24.37 -20.85 1.28
N SER A 74 -23.19 -21.45 1.36
CA SER A 74 -23.00 -22.82 1.88
C SER A 74 -21.61 -23.04 2.48
N LEU A 75 -21.21 -22.17 3.40
CA LEU A 75 -19.97 -22.37 4.16
C LEU A 75 -20.20 -23.36 5.30
N ARG A 76 -19.24 -24.27 5.47
CA ARG A 76 -19.20 -25.22 6.60
C ARG A 76 -17.93 -25.00 7.37
N ASP A 77 -18.04 -25.08 8.69
CA ASP A 77 -16.87 -25.08 9.57
C ASP A 77 -15.99 -26.27 9.22
N GLY A 78 -14.69 -26.11 9.39
CA GLY A 78 -13.75 -27.15 9.01
C GLY A 78 -12.32 -26.82 9.38
N PRO A 79 -11.39 -27.71 9.00
CA PRO A 79 -9.99 -27.50 9.29
C PRO A 79 -9.44 -26.29 8.52
N GLY A 80 -8.43 -25.66 9.10
CA GLY A 80 -7.73 -24.54 8.50
C GLY A 80 -6.45 -24.21 9.26
N TYR A 81 -5.80 -23.12 8.86
CA TYR A 81 -4.54 -22.67 9.46
C TYR A 81 -4.59 -21.19 9.80
N THR A 82 -4.00 -20.83 10.94
CA THR A 82 -3.70 -19.45 11.29
C THR A 82 -2.21 -19.21 11.18
N LEU A 83 -1.81 -18.16 10.47
CA LEU A 83 -0.43 -17.71 10.38
C LEU A 83 -0.31 -16.31 10.97
N THR A 84 0.85 -16.05 11.57
CA THR A 84 1.31 -14.70 11.86
C THR A 84 2.51 -14.43 10.99
N VAL A 85 2.46 -13.34 10.24
CA VAL A 85 3.47 -12.97 9.24
C VAL A 85 4.04 -11.62 9.61
N ALA A 86 5.37 -11.50 9.62
CA ALA A 86 6.05 -10.22 9.66
C ALA A 86 6.32 -9.73 8.23
N LEU A 87 6.07 -8.45 7.98
CA LEU A 87 6.48 -7.77 6.76
C LEU A 87 7.75 -6.98 7.06
N ARG A 88 8.88 -7.39 6.48
CA ARG A 88 10.19 -6.80 6.78
C ARG A 88 10.77 -6.10 5.57
N PHE A 89 11.43 -4.98 5.87
CA PHE A 89 12.23 -4.21 4.92
C PHE A 89 13.70 -4.53 5.20
N PRO A 90 14.40 -5.26 4.32
CA PRO A 90 15.73 -5.76 4.62
C PRO A 90 16.79 -4.66 4.64
N GLU A 91 16.57 -3.54 3.94
CA GLU A 91 17.44 -2.38 4.06
C GLU A 91 17.11 -1.62 5.35
N ALA A 92 17.98 -1.78 6.35
CA ALA A 92 17.91 -0.99 7.56
C ALA A 92 17.91 0.51 7.20
N PRO A 93 17.01 1.31 7.78
CA PRO A 93 17.04 2.75 7.60
C PRO A 93 18.40 3.32 7.98
N GLY A 94 18.78 4.43 7.37
CA GLY A 94 19.98 5.16 7.75
C GLY A 94 19.87 5.62 9.20
N ILE A 95 20.57 4.95 10.12
CA ILE A 95 20.67 5.41 11.51
C ILE A 95 21.81 6.43 11.55
N LEU A 96 21.46 7.71 11.61
CA LEU A 96 22.39 8.67 12.19
C LEU A 96 22.52 8.33 13.68
N ARG A 97 23.70 8.47 14.27
CA ARG A 97 23.85 8.46 15.75
C ARG A 97 23.12 9.70 16.29
N GLY A 98 21.80 9.62 16.36
CA GLY A 98 20.94 10.57 17.01
C GLY A 98 21.08 10.46 18.52
N ASP A 99 20.40 11.35 19.22
CA ASP A 99 20.51 11.41 20.68
C ASP A 99 19.61 10.35 21.38
N LEU A 100 18.82 9.57 20.63
CA LEU A 100 17.89 8.59 21.19
C LEU A 100 18.59 7.25 21.52
N PRO A 101 18.29 6.62 22.68
CA PRO A 101 18.88 5.34 23.03
C PRO A 101 18.47 4.22 22.06
N GLN A 102 19.44 3.44 21.60
CA GLN A 102 19.22 2.34 20.65
C GLN A 102 18.17 1.32 21.11
N ALA A 103 18.20 0.93 22.39
CA ALA A 103 17.23 -0.02 22.96
C ALA A 103 15.78 0.51 22.88
N THR A 104 15.61 1.83 23.03
CA THR A 104 14.31 2.48 22.92
C THR A 104 13.82 2.51 21.48
N LEU A 105 14.72 2.80 20.54
CA LEU A 105 14.41 2.76 19.10
C LEU A 105 14.04 1.34 18.65
N GLU A 106 14.74 0.31 19.12
CA GLU A 106 14.41 -1.08 18.82
C GLU A 106 13.05 -1.50 19.40
N ALA A 107 12.74 -1.08 20.63
CA ALA A 107 11.43 -1.33 21.23
C ALA A 107 10.31 -0.62 20.46
N ALA A 108 10.53 0.62 20.02
CA ALA A 108 9.60 1.36 19.20
C ALA A 108 9.40 0.66 17.84
N ARG A 109 10.48 0.27 17.15
CA ARG A 109 10.43 -0.44 15.86
C ARG A 109 9.62 -1.73 15.95
N ARG A 110 9.87 -2.57 16.97
CA ARG A 110 9.11 -3.81 17.18
C ARG A 110 7.63 -3.56 17.41
N ARG A 111 7.26 -2.43 18.02
CA ARG A 111 5.86 -2.10 18.30
C ARG A 111 5.09 -1.69 17.06
N VAL A 112 5.75 -1.01 16.14
CA VAL A 112 5.12 -0.52 14.91
C VAL A 112 5.28 -1.48 13.73
N GLU A 113 6.10 -2.54 13.87
CA GLU A 113 6.40 -3.52 12.82
C GLU A 113 5.12 -3.98 12.10
N PRO A 114 5.03 -3.79 10.76
CA PRO A 114 3.86 -4.20 10.02
C PRO A 114 3.81 -5.73 9.96
N SER A 115 2.64 -6.29 10.28
CA SER A 115 2.41 -7.73 10.27
C SER A 115 1.03 -8.05 9.69
N LEU A 116 0.82 -9.33 9.37
CA LEU A 116 -0.45 -9.86 8.91
C LEU A 116 -0.86 -11.01 9.82
N ALA A 117 -2.12 -11.05 10.22
CA ALA A 117 -2.76 -12.27 10.69
C ALA A 117 -3.47 -12.92 9.50
N VAL A 118 -3.13 -14.16 9.18
CA VAL A 118 -3.69 -14.87 8.03
C VAL A 118 -4.48 -16.07 8.51
N GLU A 119 -5.73 -16.19 8.09
CA GLU A 119 -6.58 -17.37 8.27
C GLU A 119 -6.76 -18.04 6.90
N LEU A 120 -6.39 -19.32 6.80
CA LEU A 120 -6.50 -20.14 5.61
C LEU A 120 -7.54 -21.23 5.85
N GLY A 121 -8.61 -21.23 5.07
CA GLY A 121 -9.56 -22.33 4.97
C GLY A 121 -9.44 -23.05 3.64
N PRO A 122 -10.24 -24.10 3.40
CA PRO A 122 -10.11 -24.95 2.22
C PRO A 122 -10.25 -24.22 0.88
N GLN A 123 -11.05 -23.16 0.83
CA GLN A 123 -11.36 -22.39 -0.39
C GLN A 123 -11.38 -20.87 -0.15
N ARG A 124 -10.90 -20.43 1.02
CA ARG A 124 -11.00 -19.05 1.49
C ARG A 124 -9.72 -18.67 2.19
N ALA A 125 -9.34 -17.40 2.07
CA ALA A 125 -8.28 -16.84 2.88
C ALA A 125 -8.71 -15.46 3.37
N LYS A 126 -8.35 -15.14 4.61
CA LYS A 126 -8.51 -13.81 5.19
C LYS A 126 -7.16 -13.32 5.68
N LEU A 127 -6.74 -12.15 5.22
CA LEU A 127 -5.55 -11.46 5.69
C LEU A 127 -6.00 -10.21 6.44
N THR A 128 -5.67 -10.12 7.72
CA THR A 128 -5.97 -8.95 8.55
C THR A 128 -4.68 -8.19 8.81
N LEU A 129 -4.68 -6.89 8.53
CA LEU A 129 -3.55 -6.02 8.84
C LEU A 129 -3.39 -5.90 10.36
N LYS A 130 -2.17 -6.18 10.82
CA LYS A 130 -1.76 -6.09 12.22
C LYS A 130 -0.53 -5.19 12.35
N GLY A 131 -0.39 -4.57 13.52
CA GLY A 131 0.63 -3.55 13.70
C GLY A 131 0.22 -2.23 13.06
N ARG A 132 1.07 -1.21 13.24
CA ARG A 132 0.67 0.18 12.98
C ARG A 132 1.33 0.80 11.76
N ALA A 133 2.48 0.31 11.31
CA ALA A 133 3.20 0.84 10.14
C ALA A 133 2.61 0.37 8.79
N HIS A 134 1.27 0.37 8.67
CA HIS A 134 0.55 0.21 7.41
C HIS A 134 -0.02 1.56 6.99
N LEU A 135 -0.23 1.76 5.69
CA LEU A 135 -0.96 2.95 5.22
C LEU A 135 -2.46 2.86 5.50
N LEU A 136 -2.98 1.64 5.59
CA LEU A 136 -4.38 1.34 5.93
C LEU A 136 -4.52 1.12 7.44
N SER A 137 -5.71 1.40 7.97
CA SER A 137 -5.99 1.21 9.40
C SER A 137 -5.82 -0.24 9.84
N GLU A 138 -5.32 -0.44 11.06
CA GLU A 138 -5.24 -1.76 11.69
C GLU A 138 -6.61 -2.43 11.73
N GLY A 139 -6.66 -3.74 11.48
CA GLY A 139 -7.90 -4.50 11.41
C GLY A 139 -8.59 -4.46 10.04
N THR A 140 -8.08 -3.69 9.08
CA THR A 140 -8.47 -3.83 7.66
C THR A 140 -8.23 -5.27 7.21
N GLU A 141 -9.19 -5.85 6.49
CA GLU A 141 -9.12 -7.23 6.04
C GLU A 141 -9.13 -7.32 4.52
N LEU A 142 -8.38 -8.28 3.98
CA LEU A 142 -8.51 -8.75 2.61
C LEU A 142 -9.06 -10.17 2.65
N ARG A 143 -10.21 -10.39 2.01
CA ARG A 143 -10.86 -11.70 1.95
C ARG A 143 -10.88 -12.23 0.53
N LEU A 144 -10.35 -13.44 0.35
CA LEU A 144 -10.10 -14.07 -0.94
C LEU A 144 -10.91 -15.36 -1.06
N ARG A 145 -11.25 -15.73 -2.29
CA ARG A 145 -12.00 -16.95 -2.63
C ARG A 145 -11.37 -17.68 -3.79
N SER A 146 -11.45 -19.01 -3.79
CA SER A 146 -10.95 -19.85 -4.86
C SER A 146 -11.61 -19.58 -6.21
N ASP A 147 -12.91 -19.29 -6.19
CA ASP A 147 -13.77 -19.10 -7.36
C ASP A 147 -13.67 -17.70 -7.99
N PHE A 148 -12.88 -16.79 -7.41
CA PHE A 148 -12.62 -15.47 -7.99
C PHE A 148 -11.13 -15.13 -8.07
N TYR A 149 -10.76 -14.45 -9.15
CA TYR A 149 -9.54 -13.65 -9.20
C TYR A 149 -9.85 -12.25 -8.65
N GLY A 150 -9.18 -11.90 -7.55
CA GLY A 150 -9.43 -10.69 -6.77
C GLY A 150 -9.93 -11.03 -5.37
N GLY A 151 -10.62 -10.09 -4.73
CA GLY A 151 -11.16 -10.30 -3.39
C GLY A 151 -11.99 -9.14 -2.87
N ALA A 152 -12.27 -9.15 -1.57
CA ALA A 152 -12.93 -8.07 -0.86
C ALA A 152 -11.94 -7.36 0.06
N LEU A 153 -11.80 -6.04 -0.07
CA LEU A 153 -11.20 -5.17 0.93
C LEU A 153 -12.29 -4.78 1.93
N VAL A 154 -12.15 -5.20 3.18
CA VAL A 154 -13.12 -4.96 4.24
C VAL A 154 -12.54 -3.92 5.20
N THR A 155 -13.28 -2.83 5.41
CA THR A 155 -12.91 -1.69 6.24
C THR A 155 -13.98 -1.42 7.31
N ASP A 156 -13.77 -0.38 8.13
CA ASP A 156 -14.73 0.10 9.13
C ASP A 156 -15.22 -1.01 10.07
N GLY A 157 -14.25 -1.80 10.58
CA GLY A 157 -14.51 -2.88 11.53
C GLY A 157 -15.33 -4.04 10.97
N GLY A 158 -15.38 -4.22 9.65
CA GLY A 158 -16.15 -5.31 9.03
C GLY A 158 -17.45 -4.88 8.38
N SER A 159 -17.83 -3.61 8.52
CA SER A 159 -19.15 -3.11 8.10
C SER A 159 -19.22 -2.72 6.62
N VAL A 160 -18.09 -2.40 5.99
CA VAL A 160 -18.03 -1.98 4.59
C VAL A 160 -17.03 -2.84 3.85
N TYR A 161 -17.34 -3.21 2.61
CA TYR A 161 -16.38 -3.83 1.72
C TYR A 161 -16.36 -3.23 0.32
N ARG A 162 -15.21 -3.30 -0.32
CA ARG A 162 -15.00 -2.97 -1.74
C ARG A 162 -14.40 -4.17 -2.46
N VAL A 163 -14.66 -4.28 -3.75
CA VAL A 163 -14.06 -5.34 -4.56
C VAL A 163 -12.67 -4.93 -5.02
N LEU A 164 -11.69 -5.78 -4.72
CA LEU A 164 -10.34 -5.71 -5.23
C LEU A 164 -10.24 -6.58 -6.48
N VAL A 165 -9.68 -6.02 -7.54
CA VAL A 165 -9.34 -6.78 -8.74
C VAL A 165 -7.85 -7.08 -8.78
N PRO A 166 -7.43 -8.15 -9.48
CA PRO A 166 -6.02 -8.45 -9.68
C PRO A 166 -5.24 -7.24 -10.20
N GLY A 167 -4.09 -6.95 -9.59
CA GLY A 167 -3.21 -5.83 -9.93
C GLY A 167 -3.43 -4.58 -9.07
N THR A 168 -4.33 -4.64 -8.09
CA THR A 168 -4.66 -3.49 -7.24
C THR A 168 -3.73 -3.37 -6.03
N LEU A 169 -3.07 -4.46 -5.60
CA LEU A 169 -2.46 -4.47 -4.27
C LEU A 169 -1.27 -3.53 -4.14
N ARG A 170 -0.50 -3.29 -5.21
CA ARG A 170 0.59 -2.31 -5.16
C ARG A 170 0.07 -0.91 -4.86
N ALA A 171 -0.91 -0.42 -5.63
CA ALA A 171 -1.51 0.90 -5.42
C ALA A 171 -2.20 1.00 -4.04
N LEU A 172 -2.80 -0.10 -3.57
CA LEU A 172 -3.45 -0.14 -2.26
C LEU A 172 -2.45 0.04 -1.12
N PHE A 173 -1.36 -0.74 -1.12
CA PHE A 173 -0.38 -0.74 -0.04
C PHE A 173 0.63 0.39 -0.13
N ASN A 174 0.88 0.95 -1.31
CA ASN A 174 1.83 2.05 -1.51
C ASN A 174 1.18 3.43 -1.45
N ASP A 175 -0.07 3.57 -1.91
CA ASP A 175 -0.71 4.87 -2.12
C ASP A 175 -2.12 4.99 -1.53
N ARG A 176 -2.66 3.94 -0.89
CA ARG A 176 -4.07 3.86 -0.46
C ARG A 176 -5.06 4.09 -1.61
N ARG A 177 -4.71 3.62 -2.81
CA ARG A 177 -5.54 3.73 -4.01
C ARG A 177 -5.98 2.36 -4.50
N LEU A 178 -7.05 2.30 -5.28
CA LEU A 178 -7.53 1.06 -5.89
C LEU A 178 -7.30 1.03 -7.41
N ASP A 179 -6.22 1.65 -7.88
CA ASP A 179 -5.88 1.61 -9.29
C ASP A 179 -5.37 0.23 -9.68
N VAL A 180 -5.72 -0.19 -10.89
CA VAL A 180 -5.36 -1.48 -11.42
C VAL A 180 -4.07 -1.34 -12.22
N GLY A 181 -2.98 -1.88 -11.68
CA GLY A 181 -1.71 -1.96 -12.39
C GLY A 181 -1.75 -3.00 -13.53
N PRO A 182 -0.92 -2.85 -14.56
CA PRO A 182 -0.81 -3.84 -15.63
C PRO A 182 -0.26 -5.15 -15.09
N LEU A 183 -0.93 -6.25 -15.40
CA LEU A 183 -0.47 -7.60 -15.05
C LEU A 183 0.35 -8.19 -16.19
N THR A 184 1.42 -8.90 -15.83
CA THR A 184 2.27 -9.61 -16.80
C THR A 184 2.31 -11.11 -16.48
N PRO A 185 2.43 -11.98 -17.50
CA PRO A 185 2.74 -13.38 -17.27
C PRO A 185 4.02 -13.49 -16.45
N ALA A 186 4.01 -14.33 -15.43
CA ALA A 186 5.19 -14.60 -14.64
C ALA A 186 5.89 -15.86 -15.14
N GLU A 187 7.21 -15.81 -15.18
CA GLU A 187 8.07 -16.97 -15.38
C GLU A 187 8.36 -17.62 -14.03
N ILE A 188 8.34 -18.96 -13.98
CA ILE A 188 8.61 -19.73 -12.76
C ILE A 188 9.80 -20.65 -13.05
N ALA A 189 10.78 -20.65 -12.16
CA ALA A 189 11.78 -21.72 -12.10
C ALA A 189 11.78 -22.40 -10.73
N LEU A 190 11.98 -23.70 -10.74
CA LEU A 190 12.16 -24.48 -9.53
C LEU A 190 13.59 -24.26 -9.02
N GLY A 191 13.70 -23.76 -7.78
CA GLY A 191 14.98 -23.52 -7.10
C GLY A 191 15.49 -24.71 -6.30
N GLY A 192 14.78 -25.85 -6.32
CA GLY A 192 15.14 -27.06 -5.57
C GLY A 192 14.58 -27.08 -4.15
N GLU A 193 15.33 -27.69 -3.23
CA GLU A 193 14.96 -27.77 -1.81
C GLU A 193 15.21 -26.41 -1.13
N GLY A 194 14.23 -25.91 -0.38
CA GLY A 194 14.33 -24.64 0.35
C GLY A 194 14.75 -24.84 1.80
N ALA A 195 14.86 -23.75 2.57
CA ALA A 195 15.17 -23.85 3.99
C ALA A 195 14.02 -24.49 4.78
N ARG A 196 14.34 -25.14 5.89
CA ARG A 196 13.31 -25.63 6.81
C ARG A 196 12.69 -24.44 7.54
N ARG A 197 11.39 -24.21 7.39
CA ARG A 197 10.66 -23.08 8.01
C ARG A 197 9.57 -23.61 8.93
N LEU A 198 9.55 -23.13 10.18
CA LEU A 198 8.53 -23.49 11.17
C LEU A 198 8.34 -25.01 11.34
N GLY A 199 9.43 -25.78 11.19
CA GLY A 199 9.41 -27.24 11.27
C GLY A 199 9.06 -27.96 9.95
N TYR A 200 8.56 -27.27 8.94
CA TYR A 200 8.23 -27.81 7.61
C TYR A 200 9.43 -27.77 6.67
N ARG A 201 9.57 -28.82 5.84
CA ARG A 201 10.44 -28.75 4.66
C ARG A 201 9.77 -27.89 3.61
N THR A 202 10.55 -27.07 2.93
CA THR A 202 10.05 -26.22 1.86
C THR A 202 10.72 -26.57 0.55
N ARG A 203 10.06 -26.24 -0.56
CA ARG A 203 10.71 -26.14 -1.88
C ARG A 203 10.90 -24.67 -2.21
N LYS A 204 12.03 -24.35 -2.86
CA LYS A 204 12.31 -23.00 -3.33
C LYS A 204 11.74 -22.81 -4.74
N VAL A 205 11.11 -21.68 -4.97
CA VAL A 205 10.59 -21.27 -6.28
C VAL A 205 11.03 -19.86 -6.55
N GLU A 206 11.61 -19.64 -7.72
CA GLU A 206 11.91 -18.30 -8.20
C GLU A 206 10.83 -17.89 -9.21
N VAL A 207 10.37 -16.65 -9.08
CA VAL A 207 9.32 -16.07 -9.92
C VAL A 207 9.80 -14.73 -10.45
N TRP A 208 9.58 -14.48 -11.73
CA TRP A 208 9.95 -13.22 -12.36
C TRP A 208 8.82 -12.67 -13.21
N THR A 209 8.62 -11.36 -13.12
CA THR A 209 7.80 -10.56 -14.01
C THR A 209 8.67 -9.45 -14.62
N ARG A 210 8.07 -8.62 -15.48
CA ARG A 210 8.77 -7.40 -15.94
C ARG A 210 9.01 -6.39 -14.82
N ALA A 211 8.18 -6.43 -13.77
CA ALA A 211 8.17 -5.44 -12.69
C ALA A 211 8.92 -5.91 -11.43
N ALA A 212 9.07 -7.22 -11.22
CA ALA A 212 9.62 -7.76 -9.99
C ALA A 212 10.28 -9.12 -10.17
N LYS A 213 11.18 -9.45 -9.25
CA LYS A 213 11.77 -10.77 -9.04
C LYS A 213 11.44 -11.21 -7.62
N ALA A 214 11.12 -12.47 -7.41
CA ALA A 214 10.91 -12.96 -6.06
C ALA A 214 11.34 -14.41 -5.89
N SER A 215 11.76 -14.72 -4.66
CA SER A 215 12.02 -16.07 -4.22
C SER A 215 10.98 -16.48 -3.18
N PHE A 216 10.44 -17.70 -3.30
CA PHE A 216 9.41 -18.24 -2.42
C PHE A 216 9.90 -19.55 -1.79
N GLU A 217 9.61 -19.74 -0.51
CA GLU A 217 9.73 -21.03 0.17
C GLU A 217 8.34 -21.57 0.50
N LEU A 218 7.94 -22.63 -0.20
CA LEU A 218 6.60 -23.21 -0.15
C LEU A 218 6.64 -24.52 0.63
N ALA A 219 5.84 -24.62 1.69
CA ALA A 219 5.69 -25.83 2.49
C ALA A 219 4.44 -26.62 2.07
N LYS A 220 4.55 -27.95 2.04
CA LYS A 220 3.37 -28.82 1.99
C LYS A 220 2.76 -28.94 3.39
N VAL A 221 1.53 -28.49 3.53
CA VAL A 221 0.77 -28.45 4.77
C VAL A 221 -0.53 -29.22 4.57
N GLN A 222 -0.68 -30.33 5.29
CA GLN A 222 -1.86 -31.18 5.19
C GLN A 222 -3.13 -30.39 5.53
N ASP A 223 -4.19 -30.59 4.76
CA ASP A 223 -5.51 -29.95 4.97
C ASP A 223 -5.50 -28.41 4.84
N ALA A 224 -4.43 -27.81 4.29
CA ALA A 224 -4.42 -26.37 4.00
C ALA A 224 -5.33 -25.99 2.81
N GLY A 225 -5.70 -26.97 1.98
CA GLY A 225 -6.54 -26.77 0.82
C GLY A 225 -6.01 -25.71 -0.13
N GLU A 226 -6.92 -24.99 -0.79
CA GLU A 226 -6.60 -23.89 -1.69
C GLU A 226 -6.30 -22.58 -0.95
N GLY A 227 -6.45 -22.52 0.38
CA GLY A 227 -6.14 -21.32 1.16
C GLY A 227 -4.70 -20.86 0.94
N GLY A 228 -3.74 -21.79 0.87
CA GLY A 228 -2.36 -21.49 0.53
C GLY A 228 -2.17 -20.95 -0.90
N VAL A 229 -2.93 -21.48 -1.87
CA VAL A 229 -2.96 -20.97 -3.26
C VAL A 229 -3.46 -19.52 -3.30
N LEU A 230 -4.48 -19.19 -2.51
CA LEU A 230 -4.99 -17.82 -2.40
C LEU A 230 -3.96 -16.86 -1.81
N LEU A 231 -3.20 -17.30 -0.80
CA LEU A 231 -2.11 -16.52 -0.25
C LEU A 231 -0.98 -16.31 -1.27
N CYS A 232 -0.67 -17.31 -2.11
CA CYS A 232 0.28 -17.16 -3.21
C CYS A 232 -0.22 -16.17 -4.27
N ARG A 233 -1.52 -16.20 -4.62
CA ARG A 233 -2.13 -15.21 -5.53
C ARG A 233 -2.03 -13.79 -4.97
N PHE A 234 -2.26 -13.62 -3.67
CA PHE A 234 -2.06 -12.33 -2.98
C PHE A 234 -0.62 -11.82 -3.14
N LEU A 235 0.39 -12.67 -2.89
CA LEU A 235 1.80 -12.28 -3.03
C LEU A 235 2.20 -12.00 -4.50
N LEU A 236 1.63 -12.75 -5.45
CA LEU A 236 1.84 -12.55 -6.88
C LEU A 236 1.27 -11.21 -7.38
N ASP A 237 0.17 -10.73 -6.80
CA ASP A 237 -0.43 -9.43 -7.16
C ASP A 237 0.52 -8.26 -6.80
N TRP A 238 1.24 -8.34 -5.66
CA TRP A 238 2.32 -7.39 -5.35
C TRP A 238 3.45 -7.36 -6.38
N MET A 239 3.63 -8.44 -7.14
CA MET A 239 4.60 -8.53 -8.24
C MET A 239 4.02 -8.15 -9.61
N SER A 240 2.75 -7.73 -9.66
CA SER A 240 2.01 -7.51 -10.90
C SER A 240 2.01 -8.75 -11.80
N ALA A 241 2.00 -9.95 -11.20
CA ALA A 241 1.88 -11.22 -11.91
C ALA A 241 0.41 -11.56 -12.18
N ALA A 242 0.14 -12.24 -13.29
CA ALA A 242 -1.19 -12.75 -13.59
C ALA A 242 -1.67 -13.73 -12.49
N PRO A 243 -2.93 -13.66 -12.04
CA PRO A 243 -3.40 -14.46 -10.91
C PRO A 243 -3.57 -15.96 -11.25
N ALA A 244 -3.51 -16.31 -12.54
CA ALA A 244 -3.48 -17.69 -13.03
C ALA A 244 -2.08 -18.31 -13.00
N THR A 245 -1.04 -17.56 -12.60
CA THR A 245 0.32 -18.08 -12.45
C THR A 245 0.35 -19.23 -11.42
N PRO A 246 0.80 -20.44 -11.81
CA PRO A 246 0.70 -21.64 -10.97
C PRO A 246 1.87 -21.74 -9.98
N LEU A 247 1.98 -20.77 -9.05
CA LEU A 247 3.05 -20.75 -8.05
C LEU A 247 2.90 -21.87 -7.00
N CYS A 248 1.68 -22.04 -6.49
CA CYS A 248 1.34 -22.97 -5.43
C CYS A 248 0.31 -23.99 -5.90
N GLN A 249 0.48 -25.22 -5.44
CA GLN A 249 -0.48 -26.31 -5.60
C GLN A 249 -1.40 -26.39 -4.38
N ASP A 250 -2.45 -27.21 -4.49
CA ASP A 250 -3.30 -27.53 -3.35
C ASP A 250 -2.47 -28.09 -2.18
N GLY A 251 -2.75 -27.59 -0.97
CA GLY A 251 -2.01 -27.93 0.24
C GLY A 251 -0.62 -27.27 0.36
N GLU A 252 -0.20 -26.40 -0.56
CA GLU A 252 1.04 -25.64 -0.43
C GLU A 252 0.82 -24.25 0.16
N VAL A 253 1.60 -23.89 1.18
CA VAL A 253 1.52 -22.62 1.88
C VAL A 253 2.87 -21.90 1.79
N PRO A 254 2.92 -20.63 1.36
CA PRO A 254 4.15 -19.85 1.37
C PRO A 254 4.49 -19.47 2.82
N LEU A 255 5.67 -19.90 3.28
CA LEU A 255 6.17 -19.57 4.62
C LEU A 255 7.21 -18.45 4.60
N HIS A 256 7.81 -18.21 3.44
CA HIS A 256 8.73 -17.11 3.22
C HIS A 256 8.63 -16.66 1.76
N ALA A 257 8.65 -15.35 1.54
CA ALA A 257 8.82 -14.78 0.21
C ALA A 257 9.67 -13.51 0.31
N GLU A 258 10.65 -13.37 -0.57
CA GLU A 258 11.45 -12.16 -0.72
C GLU A 258 11.16 -11.58 -2.09
N LEU A 259 10.55 -10.39 -2.13
CA LEU A 259 10.11 -9.71 -3.33
C LEU A 259 11.05 -8.51 -3.59
N HIS A 260 11.62 -8.44 -4.79
CA HIS A 260 12.46 -7.33 -5.25
C HIS A 260 11.79 -6.65 -6.44
N TRP A 261 11.57 -5.34 -6.38
CA TRP A 261 11.00 -4.58 -7.50
C TRP A 261 12.08 -3.94 -8.37
N THR A 262 11.75 -3.75 -9.64
CA THR A 262 12.55 -2.96 -10.58
C THR A 262 12.01 -1.51 -10.56
N PRO A 263 12.85 -0.47 -10.35
CA PRO A 263 14.31 -0.50 -10.26
C PRO A 263 14.88 -0.80 -8.86
N ARG A 264 14.09 -0.70 -7.79
CA ARG A 264 14.52 -0.90 -6.40
C ARG A 264 13.35 -1.31 -5.51
N GLY A 265 13.66 -1.56 -4.24
CA GLY A 265 12.71 -1.92 -3.20
C GLY A 265 12.71 -3.41 -2.93
N VAL A 266 12.62 -3.76 -1.65
CA VAL A 266 12.54 -5.16 -1.22
C VAL A 266 11.57 -5.30 -0.06
N LEU A 267 10.73 -6.32 -0.13
CA LEU A 267 9.82 -6.70 0.94
C LEU A 267 9.95 -8.19 1.20
N VAL A 268 10.10 -8.52 2.47
CA VAL A 268 10.14 -9.90 2.94
C VAL A 268 8.83 -10.20 3.66
N PHE A 269 8.11 -11.17 3.13
CA PHE A 269 7.02 -11.86 3.82
C PHE A 269 7.63 -13.03 4.60
N ASP A 270 7.56 -13.01 5.92
CA ASP A 270 8.15 -14.06 6.76
C ASP A 270 7.11 -14.60 7.74
N ALA A 271 6.69 -15.85 7.57
CA ALA A 271 5.80 -16.51 8.52
C ALA A 271 6.54 -16.76 9.83
N VAL A 272 6.07 -16.15 10.90
CA VAL A 272 6.62 -16.24 12.26
C VAL A 272 6.02 -17.43 13.01
N SER A 273 4.75 -17.74 12.74
CA SER A 273 4.07 -18.90 13.29
C SER A 273 3.02 -19.43 12.34
N ILE A 274 2.77 -20.73 12.42
CA ILE A 274 1.67 -21.43 11.76
C ILE A 274 1.03 -22.39 12.76
N ALA A 275 -0.29 -22.38 12.86
CA ALA A 275 -1.03 -23.27 13.75
C ALA A 275 -2.26 -23.84 13.04
N ARG A 276 -2.44 -25.15 13.16
CA ARG A 276 -3.62 -25.86 12.66
C ARG A 276 -4.83 -25.57 13.55
N ARG A 277 -5.98 -25.36 12.93
CA ARG A 277 -7.30 -25.24 13.58
C ARG A 277 -8.19 -26.33 13.01
N LEU A 278 -8.86 -27.10 13.86
CA LEU A 278 -9.76 -28.17 13.42
C LEU A 278 -11.17 -27.65 13.13
N ASP A 279 -11.60 -26.66 13.92
CA ASP A 279 -12.93 -26.05 13.83
C ASP A 279 -12.78 -24.55 13.54
N MET A 280 -12.33 -24.22 12.34
CA MET A 280 -12.29 -22.82 11.88
C MET A 280 -13.70 -22.38 11.50
N PRO A 281 -14.25 -21.31 12.11
CA PRO A 281 -15.60 -20.85 11.80
C PRO A 281 -15.67 -20.35 10.37
N ALA A 282 -16.50 -20.95 9.55
CA ALA A 282 -16.58 -20.63 8.13
C ALA A 282 -17.05 -19.19 7.91
N ALA A 283 -17.93 -18.69 8.80
CA ALA A 283 -18.37 -17.30 8.81
C ALA A 283 -17.22 -16.29 9.03
N SER A 284 -16.14 -16.67 9.73
CA SER A 284 -14.97 -15.79 9.92
C SER A 284 -14.17 -15.60 8.63
N LEU A 285 -14.34 -16.49 7.65
CA LEU A 285 -13.69 -16.51 6.35
C LEU A 285 -14.61 -16.07 5.19
N ALA A 286 -15.88 -15.80 5.46
CA ALA A 286 -16.86 -15.43 4.43
C ALA A 286 -16.41 -14.20 3.62
N ALA A 287 -16.54 -14.25 2.29
CA ALA A 287 -16.05 -13.22 1.39
C ALA A 287 -17.12 -12.90 0.32
N PRO A 288 -17.87 -11.80 0.45
CA PRO A 288 -17.76 -10.77 1.49
C PRO A 288 -18.29 -11.26 2.86
N PRO A 289 -17.93 -10.58 3.97
CA PRO A 289 -18.59 -10.82 5.26
C PRO A 289 -20.11 -10.61 5.14
N ALA A 290 -20.90 -11.50 5.75
CA ALA A 290 -22.37 -11.49 5.61
C ALA A 290 -23.05 -10.17 6.03
N ALA A 291 -22.51 -9.48 7.04
CA ALA A 291 -23.05 -8.21 7.55
C ALA A 291 -22.46 -6.97 6.86
N SER A 292 -21.55 -7.13 5.91
CA SER A 292 -20.87 -6.01 5.27
C SER A 292 -21.67 -5.45 4.09
N ARG A 293 -21.64 -4.13 3.92
CA ARG A 293 -22.25 -3.44 2.78
C ARG A 293 -21.23 -3.21 1.67
N PHE A 294 -21.62 -3.45 0.42
CA PHE A 294 -20.82 -3.12 -0.74
C PHE A 294 -20.71 -1.60 -0.90
N SER A 295 -19.52 -1.09 -1.20
CA SER A 295 -19.28 0.32 -1.50
C SER A 295 -18.39 0.51 -2.73
N THR A 296 -18.75 1.49 -3.55
CA THR A 296 -17.95 1.98 -4.67
C THR A 296 -17.26 3.33 -4.35
N GLU A 297 -17.43 3.86 -3.14
CA GLU A 297 -16.81 5.10 -2.70
C GLU A 297 -15.28 4.94 -2.55
N PRO A 298 -14.47 5.94 -2.91
CA PRO A 298 -13.02 5.88 -2.71
C PRO A 298 -12.67 5.68 -1.23
N LEU A 299 -11.47 5.17 -0.97
CA LEU A 299 -10.98 5.10 0.42
C LEU A 299 -10.92 6.50 1.05
N PRO A 300 -11.15 6.63 2.37
CA PRO A 300 -11.09 7.92 3.04
C PRO A 300 -9.76 8.64 2.74
N ARG A 301 -9.87 9.88 2.29
CA ARG A 301 -8.72 10.76 2.05
C ARG A 301 -8.22 11.28 3.38
N GLU A 302 -7.04 10.83 3.77
CA GLU A 302 -6.33 11.29 4.97
C GLU A 302 -5.07 12.03 4.52
N GLY A 303 -4.72 13.13 5.21
CA GLY A 303 -3.50 13.90 4.91
C GLY A 303 -2.21 13.24 5.41
N GLY A 304 -2.35 12.23 6.28
CA GLY A 304 -1.26 11.50 6.91
C GLY A 304 -1.69 10.97 8.29
N ALA A 305 -0.89 10.09 8.86
CA ALA A 305 -1.10 9.56 10.21
C ALA A 305 0.24 9.22 10.89
N LEU A 306 0.23 9.21 12.23
CA LEU A 306 1.35 8.74 13.05
C LEU A 306 1.11 7.31 13.53
N PHE A 307 2.17 6.49 13.57
CA PHE A 307 2.13 5.11 14.05
C PHE A 307 2.32 4.98 15.55
N LEU A 308 2.94 5.98 16.17
CA LEU A 308 3.14 6.06 17.61
C LEU A 308 2.16 7.07 18.20
N SER A 309 1.55 6.71 19.32
CA SER A 309 0.73 7.63 20.10
C SER A 309 1.59 8.71 20.77
N PRO A 310 1.01 9.85 21.17
CA PRO A 310 1.76 10.93 21.82
C PRO A 310 2.54 10.45 23.06
N GLN A 311 1.95 9.58 23.87
CA GLN A 311 2.61 8.99 25.06
C GLN A 311 3.82 8.13 24.69
N GLU A 312 3.76 7.40 23.57
CA GLU A 312 4.85 6.55 23.12
C GLU A 312 6.00 7.36 22.54
N ILE A 313 5.70 8.49 21.89
CA ILE A 313 6.70 9.44 21.41
C ILE A 313 7.43 10.08 22.60
N LEU A 314 6.71 10.48 23.65
CA LEU A 314 7.31 11.00 24.89
C LEU A 314 8.19 9.95 25.58
N ALA A 315 7.78 8.67 25.54
CA ALA A 315 8.53 7.57 26.13
C ALA A 315 9.87 7.29 25.42
N LEU A 316 10.12 7.87 24.24
CA LEU A 316 11.42 7.76 23.57
C LEU A 316 12.55 8.39 24.38
N ARG A 317 12.24 9.43 25.17
CA ARG A 317 13.12 9.99 26.19
C ARG A 317 12.30 10.57 27.36
N PRO A 318 12.05 9.77 28.42
CA PRO A 318 11.30 10.22 29.58
C PRO A 318 11.94 11.46 30.24
N GLY A 319 11.14 12.48 30.56
CA GLY A 319 11.58 13.70 31.25
C GLY A 319 12.37 14.69 30.40
N GLY A 320 12.53 14.46 29.10
CA GLY A 320 13.18 15.40 28.18
C GLY A 320 12.28 16.58 27.81
N GLU A 321 12.90 17.72 27.49
CA GLU A 321 12.21 18.84 26.82
C GLU A 321 11.69 18.37 25.46
N THR A 322 10.46 18.70 25.12
CA THR A 322 9.84 18.35 23.83
C THR A 322 10.02 19.47 22.81
N ALA A 323 10.14 19.11 21.54
CA ALA A 323 10.22 20.01 20.42
C ALA A 323 9.29 19.57 19.28
N ARG A 324 8.98 20.52 18.38
CA ARG A 324 8.12 20.30 17.23
C ARG A 324 8.92 19.82 16.02
N LEU A 325 8.42 18.80 15.34
CA LEU A 325 8.83 18.41 13.98
C LEU A 325 7.63 18.52 13.04
N VAL A 326 7.81 19.20 11.92
CA VAL A 326 6.83 19.23 10.83
C VAL A 326 7.31 18.30 9.71
N LEU A 327 6.46 17.36 9.34
CA LEU A 327 6.67 16.46 8.22
C LEU A 327 5.76 16.91 7.08
N GLN A 328 6.33 17.25 5.93
CA GLN A 328 5.60 17.68 4.76
C GLN A 328 5.95 16.77 3.59
N ASN A 329 4.98 16.55 2.70
CA ASN A 329 5.21 15.82 1.47
C ASN A 329 4.76 16.69 0.30
N GLY A 330 5.70 17.43 -0.30
CA GLY A 330 5.46 18.19 -1.52
C GLY A 330 5.38 17.34 -2.80
N GLY A 331 5.60 16.03 -2.69
CA GLY A 331 5.55 15.09 -3.82
C GLY A 331 4.14 14.66 -4.21
N ASP A 332 4.08 13.76 -5.18
CA ASP A 332 2.87 13.20 -5.80
C ASP A 332 2.51 11.78 -5.33
N GLU A 333 3.40 11.15 -4.56
CA GLU A 333 3.22 9.81 -3.97
C GLU A 333 3.10 9.86 -2.45
N VAL A 334 2.50 8.84 -1.82
CA VAL A 334 2.48 8.75 -0.36
C VAL A 334 3.89 8.45 0.16
N ARG A 335 4.32 9.17 1.20
CA ARG A 335 5.66 9.01 1.78
C ARG A 335 5.58 8.66 3.27
N MET A 336 6.28 7.60 3.65
CA MET A 336 6.51 7.19 5.03
C MET A 336 7.76 7.89 5.58
N ALA A 337 7.61 8.53 6.73
CA ALA A 337 8.72 9.14 7.45
C ALA A 337 9.29 8.15 8.47
N TRP A 338 10.59 7.92 8.39
CA TRP A 338 11.37 7.13 9.34
C TRP A 338 12.26 8.08 10.14
N LEU A 339 12.15 8.06 11.47
CA LEU A 339 13.01 8.85 12.35
C LEU A 339 13.98 7.91 13.08
N ASP A 340 15.28 8.12 12.92
CA ASP A 340 16.35 7.26 13.45
C ASP A 340 16.10 5.75 13.20
N GLY A 341 15.52 5.46 12.04
CA GLY A 341 15.16 4.11 11.62
C GLY A 341 14.00 3.44 12.33
N VAL A 342 13.10 4.21 12.92
CA VAL A 342 11.76 3.77 13.33
C VAL A 342 10.74 4.39 12.37
N PRO A 343 9.78 3.64 11.82
CA PRO A 343 8.72 4.26 11.03
C PRO A 343 7.80 5.02 11.97
N PHE A 344 7.60 6.32 11.72
CA PHE A 344 6.83 7.20 12.60
C PHE A 344 5.44 7.53 12.06
N GLY A 345 5.28 7.53 10.75
CA GLY A 345 4.03 7.87 10.12
C GLY A 345 4.15 7.93 8.62
N TRP A 346 3.05 8.29 7.98
CA TRP A 346 3.00 8.55 6.56
C TRP A 346 2.30 9.88 6.29
N VAL A 347 2.61 10.48 5.15
CA VAL A 347 2.08 11.77 4.71
C VAL A 347 1.60 11.63 3.27
N ALA A 348 0.35 12.01 3.01
CA ALA A 348 -0.24 11.99 1.68
C ALA A 348 0.48 12.99 0.74
N PRO A 349 0.32 12.86 -0.59
CA PRO A 349 0.73 13.88 -1.54
C PRO A 349 0.17 15.26 -1.18
N GLY A 350 1.01 16.30 -1.15
CA GLY A 350 0.67 17.65 -0.70
C GLY A 350 0.30 17.76 0.79
N GLY A 351 0.47 16.68 1.55
CA GLY A 351 0.07 16.56 2.94
C GLY A 351 1.08 17.12 3.93
N ARG A 352 0.63 17.23 5.19
CA ARG A 352 1.44 17.69 6.32
C ARG A 352 1.00 17.00 7.61
N VAL A 353 1.97 16.56 8.39
CA VAL A 353 1.78 15.98 9.72
C VAL A 353 2.71 16.69 10.71
N GLU A 354 2.21 16.96 11.92
CA GLU A 354 3.00 17.62 12.97
C GLU A 354 3.18 16.71 14.17
N ILE A 355 4.41 16.65 14.66
CA ILE A 355 4.77 15.93 15.88
C ILE A 355 5.21 16.98 16.90
N THR A 356 4.42 17.19 17.95
CA THR A 356 4.67 18.24 18.95
C THR A 356 5.40 17.75 20.20
N GLN A 357 5.48 16.43 20.40
CA GLN A 357 5.97 15.81 21.62
C GLN A 357 7.30 15.07 21.43
N LEU A 358 8.03 15.35 20.36
CA LEU A 358 9.29 14.66 20.07
C LEU A 358 10.37 15.18 21.03
N PRO A 359 11.21 14.33 21.66
CA PRO A 359 12.29 14.81 22.50
C PRO A 359 13.25 15.71 21.72
N LYS A 360 13.61 16.87 22.29
CA LYS A 360 14.57 17.82 21.71
C LYS A 360 15.93 17.15 21.52
N GLY A 361 16.58 17.48 20.41
CA GLY A 361 17.88 16.91 20.05
C GLY A 361 18.04 16.75 18.55
N LYS A 362 19.07 16.00 18.17
CA LYS A 362 19.38 15.65 16.80
C LYS A 362 18.69 14.35 16.41
N ILE A 363 18.06 14.33 15.23
CA ILE A 363 17.41 13.17 14.64
C ILE A 363 17.80 13.01 13.16
N GLY A 364 17.82 11.78 12.68
CA GLY A 364 17.82 11.44 11.26
C GLY A 364 16.39 11.26 10.74
N VAL A 365 16.07 11.86 9.60
CA VAL A 365 14.78 11.68 8.90
C VAL A 365 15.04 11.09 7.52
N GLU A 366 14.41 9.96 7.26
CA GLU A 366 14.42 9.28 5.97
C GLU A 366 12.99 9.14 5.44
N TRP A 367 12.82 9.39 4.14
CA TRP A 367 11.53 9.25 3.47
C TRP A 367 11.56 8.08 2.51
N ARG A 368 10.56 7.19 2.62
CA ARG A 368 10.40 6.00 1.79
C ARG A 368 8.96 5.86 1.32
N THR A 369 8.71 5.09 0.27
CA THR A 369 7.37 4.53 0.03
C THR A 369 7.22 3.24 0.85
N PHE A 370 6.00 2.71 0.97
CA PHE A 370 5.79 1.46 1.73
C PHE A 370 6.55 0.29 1.10
N LEU A 371 6.58 0.19 -0.24
CA LEU A 371 7.32 -0.86 -0.95
C LEU A 371 8.81 -0.51 -1.20
N ASP A 372 9.26 0.66 -0.71
CA ASP A 372 10.60 1.20 -0.96
C ASP A 372 10.98 1.26 -2.45
N ASP A 373 9.99 1.46 -3.32
CA ASP A 373 10.10 1.40 -4.79
C ASP A 373 10.35 2.75 -5.46
N ALA A 374 10.24 3.87 -4.73
CA ALA A 374 10.47 5.21 -5.25
C ALA A 374 11.87 5.78 -4.93
N ASP A 375 12.18 6.93 -5.54
CA ASP A 375 13.44 7.62 -5.27
C ASP A 375 13.59 8.00 -3.79
N LYS A 376 14.76 7.65 -3.21
CA LYS A 376 15.06 7.93 -1.81
C LYS A 376 15.44 9.39 -1.67
N VAL A 377 14.74 10.08 -0.78
CA VAL A 377 15.21 11.36 -0.28
C VAL A 377 16.47 11.10 0.54
N PRO A 378 17.59 11.80 0.29
CA PRO A 378 18.79 11.65 1.10
C PRO A 378 18.48 11.82 2.59
N LEU A 379 19.08 10.99 3.43
CA LEU A 379 18.91 11.03 4.88
C LEU A 379 19.20 12.44 5.42
N GLN A 380 18.20 13.04 6.07
CA GLN A 380 18.28 14.40 6.59
C GLN A 380 18.68 14.37 8.06
N SER A 381 19.69 15.16 8.42
CA SER A 381 20.14 15.34 9.79
C SER A 381 19.55 16.64 10.37
N LEU A 382 18.55 16.55 11.24
CA LEU A 382 17.83 17.72 11.75
C LEU A 382 18.08 17.94 13.25
N THR A 383 18.14 19.20 13.68
CA THR A 383 18.12 19.61 15.10
C THR A 383 16.77 20.20 15.42
N LEU A 384 16.07 19.63 16.41
CA LEU A 384 14.70 20.03 16.74
C LEU A 384 14.63 21.36 17.54
N PRO A 385 13.63 22.22 17.30
CA PRO A 385 12.50 22.05 16.37
C PRO A 385 12.90 22.23 14.89
N ALA A 386 12.27 21.46 14.00
CA ALA A 386 12.62 21.44 12.58
C ALA A 386 11.40 21.15 11.67
N ALA A 387 11.64 21.22 10.36
CA ALA A 387 10.75 20.73 9.33
C ALA A 387 11.53 19.83 8.35
N SER A 388 10.85 18.84 7.77
CA SER A 388 11.37 17.93 6.75
C SER A 388 10.36 17.82 5.62
N ASP A 389 10.84 17.88 4.38
CA ASP A 389 10.03 17.65 3.18
C ASP A 389 10.51 16.40 2.43
N ALA A 390 9.55 15.59 1.99
CA ALA A 390 9.75 14.38 1.20
C ALA A 390 10.00 14.65 -0.30
N SER A 391 9.83 15.87 -0.79
CA SER A 391 10.08 16.23 -2.20
C SER A 391 11.55 16.26 -2.59
N GLY A 392 12.49 16.21 -1.62
CA GLY A 392 13.89 16.46 -1.89
C GLY A 392 14.13 17.94 -2.25
N ALA A 393 15.36 18.41 -2.13
CA ALA A 393 15.69 19.82 -2.38
C ALA A 393 15.73 20.19 -3.89
N ASP A 394 14.70 19.85 -4.65
CA ASP A 394 14.41 20.43 -5.97
C ASP A 394 13.33 21.52 -5.87
N ALA A 395 13.21 22.14 -4.71
CA ALA A 395 12.54 23.43 -4.56
C ALA A 395 13.49 24.57 -4.99
N GLY A 396 13.77 24.65 -6.29
CA GLY A 396 14.16 25.87 -7.02
C GLY A 396 15.44 26.62 -6.59
N LEU A 397 16.43 26.61 -7.49
CA LEU A 397 17.22 27.81 -7.80
C LEU A 397 16.69 28.43 -9.10
#